data_AF-A0A966D7A0-F1
#
_entry.id   AF-A0A966D7A0-F1
#
_cell.length_a   1.000
_cell.length_b   1.000
_cell.length_c   1.000
_cell.angle_alpha   90.00
_cell.angle_beta   90.00
_cell.angle_gamma   90.00
#
_symmetry.space_group_name_H-M   'P 1'
#
loop_
_entity.id
_entity.type
_entity.pdbx_description
1 polymer ?
#
loop_
_entity_poly.entity_id
_entity_poly.type
_entity_poly.pdbx_seq_one_letter_code
_entity_poly.pdbx_strand_id
1 'polypeptide(L)' 'MERIVFNVKEIAKYLSVSESTIRKLIREKKIPHFRIYSKILFDK' A
#
# COMPACT_ATOMS: atom_id res chain seq x y z
N MET A 1 -9.05 11.05 -16.03
CA MET A 1 -9.33 10.14 -14.91
C MET A 1 -8.32 10.42 -13.82
N GLU A 2 -8.77 10.91 -12.67
CA GLU A 2 -7.91 11.01 -11.49
C GLU A 2 -7.66 9.59 -10.95
N ARG A 3 -6.39 9.19 -10.80
CA ARG A 3 -6.05 7.92 -10.16
C ARG A 3 -6.15 8.11 -8.66
N ILE A 4 -7.08 7.39 -8.03
CA ILE A 4 -7.16 7.34 -6.57
C ILE A 4 -6.06 6.38 -6.11
N VAL A 5 -5.11 6.91 -5.35
CA VAL A 5 -3.98 6.15 -4.82
C VAL A 5 -4.07 6.08 -3.31
N PHE A 6 -3.80 4.90 -2.74
CA PHE A 6 -3.72 4.70 -1.30
C PHE A 6 -2.28 4.78 -0.81
N ASN A 7 -2.11 5.35 0.37
CA ASN A 7 -0.90 5.18 1.17
C ASN A 7 -0.98 3.91 2.05
N VAL A 8 0.12 3.57 2.74
CA VAL A 8 0.19 2.38 3.62
C VAL A 8 -0.91 2.36 4.70
N LYS A 9 -1.30 3.51 5.25
CA LYS A 9 -2.35 3.60 6.28
C LYS A 9 -3.73 3.39 5.69
N GLU A 10 -3.98 3.98 4.52
CA GLU A 10 -5.26 3.86 3.83
C GLU A 10 -5.50 2.45 3.34
N ILE A 11 -4.50 1.78 2.76
CA ILE A 11 -4.65 0.38 2.35
C ILE A 11 -4.78 -0.56 3.54
N ALA A 12 -4.08 -0.29 4.65
CA ALA A 12 -4.23 -1.05 5.88
C ALA A 12 -5.68 -0.97 6.40
N LYS A 13 -6.27 0.24 6.40
CA LYS A 13 -7.68 0.44 6.75
C LYS A 13 -8.62 -0.21 5.74
N TYR A 14 -8.34 -0.10 4.45
CA TYR A 14 -9.16 -0.67 3.38
C TYR A 14 -9.22 -2.21 3.46
N LEU A 15 -8.07 -2.84 3.67
CA LEU A 15 -7.95 -4.29 3.81
C LEU A 15 -8.25 -4.79 5.24
N SER A 16 -8.50 -3.88 6.19
CA SER A 16 -8.71 -4.20 7.61
C SER A 16 -7.59 -5.06 8.22
N VAL A 17 -6.34 -4.74 7.86
CA VAL A 17 -5.12 -5.37 8.40
C VAL A 17 -4.22 -4.34 9.06
N SER A 18 -3.29 -4.80 9.89
CA SER A 18 -2.30 -3.91 10.51
C SER A 18 -1.31 -3.36 9.48
N GLU A 19 -0.78 -2.15 9.72
CA GLU A 19 0.32 -1.59 8.92
C GLU A 19 1.55 -2.53 8.88
N SER A 20 1.81 -3.27 9.96
CA SER A 20 2.88 -4.26 10.02
C SER A 20 2.66 -5.41 9.03
N THR A 21 1.43 -5.85 8.85
CA THR A 21 1.05 -6.88 7.87
C THR A 21 1.25 -6.36 6.45
N ILE A 22 0.82 -5.13 6.16
CA ILE A 22 1.09 -4.50 4.85
C ILE A 22 2.59 -4.39 4.59
N ARG A 23 3.40 -3.95 5.55
CA ARG A 23 4.87 -3.89 5.40
C ARG A 23 5.49 -5.27 5.17
N LYS A 24 4.98 -6.32 5.81
CA LYS A 24 5.38 -7.70 5.56
C LYS A 24 5.05 -8.12 4.12
N LEU A 25 3.84 -7.81 3.65
CA LEU A 25 3.37 -8.14 2.30
C LEU A 25 4.12 -7.38 1.21
N ILE A 26 4.47 -6.11 1.44
CA ILE A 26 5.36 -5.32 0.57
C ILE A 26 6.72 -6.02 0.45
N ARG A 27 7.33 -6.39 1.59
CA ARG A 27 8.64 -7.04 1.63
C ARG A 27 8.63 -8.41 0.96
N GLU A 28 7.55 -9.17 1.13
CA GLU A 28 7.32 -10.47 0.46
C GLU A 28 6.86 -10.32 -1.00
N LYS A 29 6.69 -9.09 -1.50
CA LYS A 29 6.18 -8.78 -2.85
C LYS A 29 4.83 -9.44 -3.18
N LYS A 30 3.99 -9.64 -2.15
CA LYS A 30 2.66 -10.26 -2.28
C LYS A 30 1.55 -9.30 -2.64
N ILE A 31 1.80 -7.99 -2.56
CA ILE A 31 0.84 -6.94 -2.95
C ILE A 31 1.47 -6.03 -4.01
N PRO A 32 0.72 -5.69 -5.07
CA PRO A 32 1.14 -4.69 -6.05
C PRO A 32 1.25 -3.32 -5.38
N HIS A 33 2.44 -2.76 -5.39
CA HIS A 33 2.74 -1.44 -4.86
C HIS A 33 3.72 -0.76 -5.80
N PHE A 34 3.69 0.56 -5.83
CA PHE A 34 4.69 1.35 -6.51
C PHE A 34 5.29 2.37 -5.56
N ARG A 35 6.55 2.69 -5.79
CA ARG A 35 7.32 3.60 -4.94
C ARG A 35 7.66 4.85 -5.73
N ILE A 36 7.25 6.01 -5.20
CA ILE A 36 7.63 7.32 -5.72
C ILE A 36 8.55 7.96 -4.69
N TYR A 37 9.84 8.04 -5.01
CA TYR A 37 10.88 8.53 -4.12
C TYR A 37 10.92 7.76 -2.79
N SER A 38 10.47 8.36 -1.69
CA SER A 38 10.39 7.73 -0.35
C SER A 38 9.00 7.17 -0.02
N LYS A 39 7.99 7.41 -0.86
CA LYS A 39 6.60 7.04 -0.59
C LYS A 39 6.24 5.72 -1.26
N ILE A 40 5.58 4.85 -0.50
CA ILE A 40 4.96 3.62 -1.01
C ILE A 40 3.48 3.91 -1.20
N LEU A 41 3.01 3.69 -2.42
CA LEU A 41 1.65 3.95 -2.86
C LEU A 41 1.07 2.70 -3.51
N PHE A 42 -0.25 2.66 -3.53
CA PHE A 42 -1.04 1.57 -4.07
C PHE A 42 -2.11 2.17 -4.98
N ASP A 43 -2.35 1.57 -6.13
CA ASP A 43 -3.51 1.93 -6.94
C ASP A 43 -4.77 1.36 -6.26
N LYS A 44 -5.85 2.13 -6.25
CA LYS A 44 -7.16 1.67 -5.79
C LYS A 44 -7.78 0.67 -6.76
#